data_AF-A0A7W0JP48-F1
#
_entry.id   AF-A0A7W0JP48-F1
#
_cell.length_a   1.000
_cell.length_b   1.000
_cell.length_c   1.000
_cell.angle_alpha   90.00
_cell.angle_beta   90.00
_cell.angle_gamma   90.00
#
_symmetry.space_group_name_H-M   'P 1'
#
loop_
_entity.id
_entity.type
_entity.pdbx_description
1 polymer ?
#
loop_
_entity_poly.entity_id
_entity_poly.type
_entity_poly.pdbx_seq_one_letter_code
_entity_poly.pdbx_strand_id
1 'polypeptide(L)' 'MTSPDYRFDWFKRQFILEDLSFHAGPRPGEPFPGFELTTVDGDTVSRGDFIEKQLLLMIFSSFT' A
#
# COMPACT_ATOMS: atom_id res chain seq x y z
N MET A 1 -31.78 -5.32 -9.21
CA MET A 1 -30.76 -4.30 -8.93
C MET A 1 -29.53 -4.64 -9.74
N THR A 2 -29.28 -3.91 -10.83
CA THR A 2 -28.07 -4.06 -11.65
C THR A 2 -26.91 -3.39 -10.93
N SER A 3 -25.93 -4.21 -10.52
CA SER A 3 -24.73 -3.74 -9.85
C SER A 3 -23.90 -2.90 -10.83
N PRO A 4 -23.42 -1.69 -10.47
CA PRO A 4 -22.73 -0.81 -11.40
C PRO A 4 -21.49 -1.51 -11.95
N ASP A 5 -21.37 -1.53 -13.28
CA ASP A 5 -20.17 -2.00 -13.95
C ASP A 5 -19.03 -1.00 -13.71
N TYR A 6 -17.89 -1.53 -13.30
CA TYR A 6 -16.68 -0.76 -13.06
C TYR A 6 -16.13 -0.25 -14.41
N ARG A 7 -15.72 1.01 -14.48
CA ARG A 7 -15.43 1.75 -15.73
C ARG A 7 -14.12 1.36 -16.43
N PHE A 8 -13.52 0.23 -16.11
CA PHE A 8 -12.23 -0.21 -16.67
C PHE A 8 -12.34 -1.65 -17.16
N ASP A 9 -12.16 -1.87 -18.45
CA ASP A 9 -12.36 -3.18 -19.11
C ASP A 9 -11.40 -4.27 -18.61
N TRP A 10 -10.24 -3.88 -18.07
CA TRP A 10 -9.28 -4.79 -17.43
C TRP A 10 -9.55 -5.02 -15.94
N PHE A 11 -10.42 -4.23 -15.32
CA PHE A 11 -10.70 -4.32 -13.90
C PHE A 11 -11.81 -5.34 -13.64
N LYS A 12 -11.39 -6.59 -13.42
CA LYS A 12 -12.29 -7.66 -13.01
C LYS A 12 -12.65 -7.50 -11.53
N ARG A 13 -13.93 -7.65 -11.17
CA ARG A 13 -14.40 -7.62 -9.76
C ARG A 13 -13.62 -8.54 -8.80
N GLN A 14 -12.98 -9.57 -9.32
CA GLN A 14 -12.07 -10.44 -8.55
C GLN A 14 -10.91 -9.66 -7.90
N PHE A 15 -10.42 -8.58 -8.52
CA PHE A 15 -9.36 -7.74 -7.96
C PHE A 15 -9.83 -6.96 -6.72
N ILE A 16 -11.12 -6.62 -6.61
CA ILE A 16 -11.68 -6.04 -5.38
C ILE A 16 -11.61 -7.06 -4.24
N LEU A 17 -11.90 -8.33 -4.51
CA LEU A 17 -11.87 -9.37 -3.48
C LEU A 17 -10.45 -9.68 -3.02
N GLU A 18 -9.46 -9.63 -3.93
CA GLU A 18 -8.04 -9.69 -3.61
C GLU A 18 -7.57 -8.46 -2.83
N ASP A 19 -8.00 -7.26 -3.21
CA ASP A 19 -7.63 -6.01 -2.54
C ASP A 19 -8.27 -5.90 -1.14
N LEU A 20 -9.51 -6.38 -0.98
CA LEU A 20 -10.18 -6.48 0.32
C LEU A 20 -9.61 -7.59 1.20
N SER A 21 -8.77 -8.47 0.65
CA SER A 21 -8.05 -9.47 1.41
C SER A 21 -6.79 -8.91 2.06
N PHE A 22 -6.76 -7.62 2.46
CA PHE A 22 -5.70 -7.05 3.31
C PHE A 22 -5.38 -8.02 4.45
N HIS A 23 -4.34 -8.84 4.26
CA HIS A 23 -3.79 -9.67 5.31
C HIS A 23 -3.26 -8.65 6.30
N ALA A 24 -3.78 -8.70 7.54
CA ALA A 24 -3.56 -7.68 8.55
C ALA A 24 -2.10 -7.19 8.56
N GLY A 25 -1.92 -5.88 8.75
CA GLY A 25 -0.59 -5.28 8.87
C GLY A 25 0.26 -5.95 9.96
N PRO A 26 1.59 -5.70 9.97
CA PRO A 26 2.49 -6.28 10.95
C PRO A 26 1.98 -6.04 12.37
N ARG A 27 2.10 -7.05 13.25
CA ARG A 27 1.63 -6.94 14.63
C ARG A 27 2.55 -6.02 15.44
N PRO A 28 2.07 -5.39 16.53
CA PRO A 28 2.93 -4.64 17.43
C PRO A 28 4.12 -5.48 17.89
N GLY A 29 5.34 -4.95 17.72
CA GLY A 29 6.59 -5.62 18.07
C GLY A 29 7.18 -6.50 16.96
N GLU A 30 6.46 -6.78 15.88
CA GLU A 30 7.05 -7.42 14.70
C GLU A 30 7.90 -6.42 13.90
N PRO A 31 8.99 -6.88 13.26
CA PRO A 31 9.76 -6.04 12.36
C PRO A 31 8.88 -5.49 11.24
N PHE A 32 8.91 -4.18 11.04
CA PHE A 32 8.26 -3.55 9.90
C PHE A 32 8.83 -4.12 8.58
N PRO A 33 8.02 -4.40 7.55
CA PRO A 33 8.50 -4.95 6.29
C PRO A 33 9.49 -3.99 5.60
N GLY A 34 10.46 -4.57 4.87
CA GLY A 34 11.33 -3.80 3.99
C GLY A 34 10.54 -3.11 2.88
N PHE A 35 10.96 -1.92 2.48
CA PHE A 35 10.41 -1.21 1.34
C PHE A 35 11.51 -0.46 0.59
N GLU A 36 11.26 -0.29 -0.72
CA GLU A 36 12.00 0.53 -1.67
C GLU A 36 10.93 1.28 -2.46
N LEU A 37 10.80 2.59 -2.25
CA LEU A 37 9.73 3.40 -2.82
C LEU A 37 10.32 4.59 -3.58
N THR A 38 9.76 4.88 -4.75
CA THR A 38 10.09 6.10 -5.50
C THR A 38 9.30 7.29 -4.94
N THR A 39 9.99 8.39 -4.69
CA THR A 39 9.41 9.66 -4.24
C THR A 39 8.79 10.43 -5.41
N VAL A 40 8.05 11.48 -5.10
CA VAL A 40 7.47 12.39 -6.11
C VAL A 40 8.53 13.12 -6.95
N ASP A 41 9.74 13.27 -6.41
CA ASP A 41 10.87 13.90 -7.08
C ASP A 41 11.69 12.90 -7.92
N GLY A 42 11.33 11.61 -7.88
CA GLY A 42 12.00 10.54 -8.63
C GLY A 42 13.13 9.84 -7.88
N ASP A 43 13.49 10.31 -6.68
CA ASP A 43 14.46 9.64 -5.82
C ASP A 43 13.91 8.32 -5.27
N THR A 44 14.80 7.41 -4.87
CA THR A 44 14.41 6.17 -4.18
C THR A 44 14.70 6.29 -2.69
N VAL A 45 13.71 5.95 -1.87
CA VAL A 45 13.85 5.85 -0.42
C VAL A 45 13.57 4.43 0.04
N SER A 46 14.38 3.97 0.99
CA SER A 46 14.31 2.65 1.58
C SER A 46 13.87 2.71 3.03
N ARG A 47 13.49 1.56 3.58
CA ARG A 47 13.29 1.41 5.04
C ARG A 47 14.52 1.84 5.85
N GLY A 48 15.72 1.54 5.35
CA GLY A 48 16.99 1.79 6.04
C GLY A 48 17.29 3.28 6.24
N ASP A 49 16.70 4.16 5.45
CA ASP A 49 16.92 5.60 5.54
C ASP A 49 16.31 6.21 6.80
N PHE A 50 15.26 5.57 7.35
CA PHE A 50 14.44 6.08 8.46
C PHE A 50 14.64 5.33 9.78
N ILE A 51 14.90 4.02 9.74
CA ILE A 51 14.96 3.19 10.94
C ILE A 51 16.17 3.55 11.81
N GLU A 52 16.00 3.42 13.13
CA GLU A 52 16.94 3.81 14.20
C GLU A 52 17.20 5.32 14.37
N LYS A 53 16.73 6.16 13.44
CA LYS A 53 16.91 7.62 13.52
C LYS A 53 15.69 8.34 14.09
N GLN A 54 14.48 7.86 13.80
CA GLN A 54 13.22 8.49 14.20
C GLN A 54 12.02 7.54 14.10
N LEU A 55 10.93 7.89 14.78
CA LEU A 55 9.65 7.20 14.61
C LEU A 55 9.10 7.45 13.19
N LEU A 56 8.70 6.39 12.51
CA LEU A 56 8.13 6.45 11.16
C LEU A 56 6.61 6.21 11.22
N LEU A 57 5.83 7.21 10.78
CA LEU A 57 4.38 7.08 10.56
C LEU A 57 4.13 6.83 9.07
N MET A 58 3.45 5.72 8.76
CA MET A 58 3.10 5.35 7.39
C MET A 58 1.61 5.58 7.14
N ILE A 59 1.29 6.34 6.09
CA ILE A 59 -0.08 6.58 5.63
C ILE A 59 -0.19 6.07 4.20
N PHE A 60 -1.03 5.08 3.99
CA PHE A 60 -1.33 4.55 2.66
C PHE A 60 -2.58 5.25 2.13
N SER A 61 -2.44 5.95 1.01
CA SER A 61 -3.53 6.65 0.36
C SER A 61 -3.38 6.59 -1.14
N SER A 62 -4.49 6.65 -1.85
CA SER A 62 -4.52 6.83 -3.30
C SER A 62 -5.47 7.98 -3.65
N PHE A 63 -5.21 8.62 -4.79
CA PHE A 63 -6.17 9.51 -5.44
C PHE A 63 -6.58 8.84 -6.74
N THR A 64 -7.89 8.66 -6.92
CA THR A 64 -8.49 8.05 -8.13
C THR A 64 -9.00 9.11 -9.08
#